data_AF-A0A3D5AKG7-F1
#
_entry.id   AF-A0A3D5AKG7-F1
#
_cell.length_a   1.000
_cell.length_b   1.000
_cell.length_c   1.000
_cell.angle_alpha   90.00
_cell.angle_beta   90.00
_cell.angle_gamma   90.00
#
_symmetry.space_group_name_H-M   'P 1'
#
loop_
_entity.id
_entity.type
_entity.pdbx_description
1 polymer ?
#
loop_
_entity_poly.entity_id
_entity_poly.type
_entity_poly.pdbx_seq_one_letter_code
_entity_poly.pdbx_strand_id
1 'polypeptide(L)'
;MRMAGMTTSGAQTLAIARFMRMLSVAALELAVQLEDPRLPLQAQDLGEAGLGSLQLSVAKALHSYGAEGISPRAITSDLDRGDEPNVRTALAALEKRGVAERVPGVVPQRWRLTTAYCNHEGRQ
;
A
#
# COMPACT_ATOMS: atom_id res chain seq x y z
N MET A 1 4.77 -50.54 16.53
CA MET A 1 3.91 -49.35 16.35
C MET A 1 3.84 -48.62 17.68
N ARG A 2 4.71 -47.62 17.91
CA ARG A 2 4.71 -46.77 19.12
C ARG A 2 4.33 -45.36 18.70
N MET A 3 3.16 -44.89 19.11
CA MET A 3 2.77 -43.48 19.04
C MET A 3 3.42 -42.78 20.23
N ALA A 4 4.49 -42.00 19.98
CA ALA A 4 5.09 -41.14 20.99
C ALA A 4 4.17 -39.92 21.17
N GLY A 5 3.32 -39.95 22.19
CA GLY A 5 2.53 -38.80 22.61
C GLY A 5 3.45 -37.70 23.11
N MET A 6 3.51 -36.60 22.37
CA MET A 6 4.24 -35.38 22.73
C MET A 6 3.50 -34.71 23.90
N THR A 7 3.84 -35.11 25.12
CA THR A 7 3.32 -34.49 26.34
C THR A 7 4.18 -33.26 26.63
N THR A 8 3.72 -32.09 26.19
CA THR A 8 4.28 -30.81 26.63
C THR A 8 4.14 -30.73 28.14
N SER A 9 5.24 -30.53 28.87
CA SER A 9 5.20 -30.41 30.33
C SER A 9 4.35 -29.20 30.75
N GLY A 10 3.82 -29.20 31.99
CA GLY A 10 3.03 -28.07 32.49
C GLY A 10 3.77 -26.72 32.40
N ALA A 11 5.10 -26.74 32.56
CA ALA A 11 5.94 -25.55 32.38
C ALA A 11 5.99 -25.07 30.92
N GLN A 12 6.11 -26.00 29.95
CA GLN A 12 6.09 -25.66 28.53
C GLN A 12 4.73 -25.09 28.10
N THR A 13 3.65 -25.70 28.59
CA THR A 13 2.28 -25.23 28.33
C THR A 13 2.08 -23.81 28.87
N LEU A 14 2.54 -23.52 30.09
CA LEU A 14 2.47 -22.19 30.69
C LEU A 14 3.32 -21.16 29.92
N ALA A 15 4.51 -21.54 29.46
CA ALA A 15 5.37 -20.67 28.66
C ALA A 15 4.71 -20.29 27.32
N ILE A 16 4.12 -21.27 26.62
CA ILE A 16 3.39 -21.03 25.38
C ILE A 16 2.18 -20.11 25.63
N ALA A 17 1.43 -20.34 26.71
CA ALA A 17 0.28 -19.49 27.05
C ALA A 17 0.70 -18.03 27.31
N ARG A 18 1.83 -17.81 28.00
CA ARG A 18 2.37 -16.46 28.25
C ARG A 18 2.85 -15.79 26.96
N PHE A 19 3.53 -16.55 26.10
CA PHE A 19 3.95 -16.05 24.79
C PHE A 19 2.76 -15.62 23.94
N MET A 20 1.74 -16.48 23.81
CA MET A 20 0.54 -16.17 23.03
C MET A 20 -0.20 -14.95 23.59
N ARG A 21 -0.25 -14.79 24.92
CA ARG A 21 -0.82 -13.61 25.55
C ARG A 21 -0.06 -12.33 25.17
N MET A 22 1.27 -12.32 25.26
CA MET A 22 2.07 -11.15 24.87
C MET A 22 1.92 -10.83 23.39
N LEU A 23 1.93 -11.85 22.52
CA LEU A 23 1.73 -11.66 21.09
C LEU A 23 0.35 -11.05 20.79
N SER A 24 -0.69 -11.50 21.49
CA SER A 24 -2.04 -10.96 21.32
C SER A 24 -2.16 -9.50 21.74
N VAL A 25 -1.49 -9.11 22.84
CA VAL A 25 -1.44 -7.71 23.29
C VAL A 25 -0.71 -6.85 22.26
N ALA A 26 0.46 -7.27 21.79
CA ALA A 26 1.22 -6.53 20.78
C ALA A 26 0.46 -6.39 19.46
N ALA A 27 -0.24 -7.44 19.02
CA ALA A 27 -1.08 -7.40 17.83
C ALA A 27 -2.25 -6.44 17.98
N LEU A 28 -2.89 -6.39 19.16
CA LEU A 28 -3.97 -5.45 19.46
C LEU A 28 -3.47 -4.00 19.47
N GLU A 29 -2.33 -3.73 20.11
CA GLU A 29 -1.73 -2.40 20.12
C GLU A 29 -1.41 -1.90 18.72
N LEU A 30 -0.85 -2.78 17.86
CA LEU A 30 -0.58 -2.46 16.47
C LEU A 30 -1.88 -2.21 15.69
N ALA A 31 -2.91 -3.03 15.88
CA ALA A 31 -4.21 -2.83 15.23
C ALA A 31 -4.80 -1.48 15.60
N VAL A 32 -4.80 -1.11 16.89
CA VAL A 32 -5.27 0.21 17.36
C VAL A 32 -4.49 1.34 16.70
N GLN A 33 -3.17 1.21 16.54
CA GLN A 33 -2.36 2.23 15.84
C GLN A 33 -2.71 2.33 14.36
N LEU A 34 -2.95 1.21 13.68
CA LEU A 34 -3.33 1.21 12.27
C LEU A 34 -4.77 1.70 12.05
N GLU A 35 -5.64 1.50 13.04
CA GLU A 35 -7.03 1.94 13.03
C GLU A 35 -7.20 3.39 13.47
N ASP A 36 -6.22 4.01 14.15
CA ASP A 36 -6.32 5.41 14.59
C ASP A 36 -6.27 6.37 13.40
N PRO A 37 -7.41 6.99 13.02
CA PRO A 37 -7.48 7.88 11.87
C PRO A 37 -6.72 9.21 12.12
N ARG A 38 -6.23 9.44 13.34
CA ARG A 38 -5.47 10.64 13.73
C ARG A 38 -3.98 10.47 13.56
N LEU A 39 -3.47 9.26 13.35
CA LEU A 39 -2.11 9.07 12.91
C LEU A 39 -2.07 9.42 11.41
N PRO A 40 -1.52 10.59 11.01
CA PRO A 40 -1.21 10.77 9.61
C PRO A 40 -0.18 9.69 9.30
N LEU A 41 -0.56 8.70 8.48
CA LEU A 41 0.42 8.10 7.58
C LEU A 41 1.10 9.30 6.94
N GLN A 42 2.34 9.61 7.34
CA GLN A 42 3.06 10.76 6.82
C GLN A 42 3.07 10.56 5.31
N ALA A 43 2.23 11.34 4.64
CA ALA A 43 2.10 11.26 3.20
C ALA A 43 3.47 11.63 2.67
N GLN A 44 4.14 10.67 2.05
CA GLN A 44 5.40 10.94 1.40
C GLN A 44 5.12 11.88 0.23
N ASP A 45 5.94 12.91 0.11
CA ASP A 45 5.85 13.78 -1.06
C ASP A 45 6.34 13.02 -2.31
N LEU A 46 5.57 13.12 -3.38
CA LEU A 46 5.96 12.62 -4.71
C LEU A 46 7.24 13.31 -5.21
N GLY A 47 7.49 14.56 -4.79
CA GLY A 47 8.71 15.31 -5.10
C GLY A 47 9.97 14.67 -4.52
N GLU A 48 9.88 14.08 -3.33
CA GLU A 48 10.99 13.42 -2.63
C GLU A 48 11.18 11.96 -3.05
N ALA A 49 10.20 11.38 -3.76
CA ALA A 49 10.24 9.99 -4.21
C ALA A 49 11.26 9.73 -5.35
N GLY A 50 12.06 10.71 -5.79
CA GLY A 50 13.11 10.53 -6.81
C GLY A 50 12.56 9.96 -8.12
N LEU A 51 11.41 10.47 -8.57
CA LEU A 51 10.72 10.03 -9.78
C LEU A 51 11.29 10.73 -11.02
N GLY A 52 11.39 10.00 -12.14
CA GLY A 52 11.66 10.64 -13.43
C GLY A 52 10.49 11.55 -13.84
N SER A 53 10.73 12.51 -14.74
CA SER A 53 9.71 13.50 -15.15
C SER A 53 8.37 12.87 -15.57
N LEU A 54 8.39 11.83 -16.41
CA LEU A 54 7.17 11.12 -16.80
C LEU A 54 6.49 10.40 -15.64
N GLN A 55 7.27 9.73 -14.77
CA GLN A 55 6.75 9.03 -13.60
C GLN A 55 6.07 10.01 -12.64
N LEU A 56 6.66 11.20 -12.44
CA LEU A 56 6.10 12.27 -11.63
C LEU A 56 4.79 12.80 -12.23
N SER A 57 4.74 13.05 -13.55
CA SER A 57 3.51 13.47 -14.23
C SER A 57 2.40 12.43 -14.10
N VAL A 58 2.72 11.14 -14.28
CA VAL A 58 1.76 10.04 -14.10
C VAL A 58 1.29 9.97 -12.65
N ALA A 59 2.20 10.04 -11.67
CA ALA A 59 1.84 10.00 -10.26
C ALA A 59 0.95 11.18 -9.83
N LYS A 60 1.21 12.38 -10.37
CA LYS A 60 0.34 13.55 -10.18
C LYS A 60 -1.05 13.35 -10.80
N ALA A 61 -1.13 12.74 -11.98
CA ALA A 61 -2.42 12.38 -12.58
C ALA A 61 -3.19 11.38 -11.70
N LEU A 62 -2.52 10.36 -11.14
CA LEU A 62 -3.15 9.42 -10.20
C LEU A 62 -3.70 10.11 -8.96
N HIS A 63 -3.01 11.12 -8.44
CA HIS A 63 -3.42 11.86 -7.24
C HIS A 63 -4.82 12.46 -7.39
N SER A 64 -5.14 13.02 -8.57
CA SER A 64 -6.44 13.65 -8.84
C SER A 64 -7.66 12.70 -8.79
N TYR A 65 -7.44 11.39 -8.82
CA TYR A 65 -8.52 10.37 -8.87
C TYR A 65 -8.62 9.54 -7.59
N GLY A 66 -7.77 9.81 -6.60
CA GLY A 66 -7.84 9.19 -5.27
C GLY A 66 -7.98 7.66 -5.30
N ALA A 67 -8.91 7.15 -4.49
CA ALA A 67 -9.09 5.70 -4.29
C ALA A 67 -9.74 4.98 -5.48
N GLU A 68 -10.53 5.67 -6.31
CA GLU A 68 -11.14 5.09 -7.52
C GLU A 68 -10.10 4.77 -8.60
N GLY A 69 -8.96 5.47 -8.55
CA GLY A 69 -7.88 5.35 -9.51
C GLY A 69 -8.28 5.78 -10.91
N ILE A 70 -7.41 5.56 -11.89
CA ILE A 70 -7.60 5.96 -13.29
C ILE A 70 -6.98 4.93 -14.24
N SER A 71 -7.55 4.80 -15.44
CA SER A 71 -7.02 3.89 -16.48
C SER A 71 -5.81 4.49 -17.20
N PRO A 72 -4.86 3.67 -17.72
CA PRO A 72 -3.72 4.17 -18.49
C PRO A 72 -4.13 5.05 -19.68
N ARG A 73 -5.24 4.70 -20.34
CA ARG A 73 -5.78 5.47 -21.47
C ARG A 73 -6.25 6.86 -21.05
N ALA A 74 -6.94 6.96 -19.91
CA ALA A 74 -7.38 8.25 -19.38
C ALA A 74 -6.19 9.12 -18.93
N ILE A 75 -5.18 8.54 -18.28
CA ILE A 75 -3.93 9.27 -17.95
C ILE A 75 -3.26 9.81 -19.22
N THR A 76 -3.24 9.01 -20.29
CA THR A 76 -2.65 9.40 -21.57
C THR A 76 -3.37 10.63 -22.15
N SER A 77 -4.70 10.65 -22.07
CA SER A 77 -5.53 11.79 -22.45
C SER A 77 -5.30 13.01 -21.56
N ASP A 78 -5.26 12.86 -20.23
CA ASP A 78 -5.07 13.98 -19.28
C ASP A 78 -3.70 14.65 -19.45
N LEU A 79 -2.68 13.88 -19.80
CA LEU A 79 -1.33 14.38 -20.03
C LEU A 79 -1.15 14.96 -21.45
N ASP A 80 -2.19 14.96 -22.29
CA ASP A 80 -2.14 15.32 -23.72
C ASP A 80 -0.97 14.63 -24.44
N ARG A 81 -0.77 13.34 -24.13
CA ARG A 81 0.30 12.52 -24.71
C ARG A 81 -0.30 11.50 -25.66
N GLY A 82 0.36 11.27 -26.78
CA GLY A 82 -0.05 10.24 -27.76
C GLY A 82 0.45 8.82 -27.46
N ASP A 83 1.02 8.57 -26.28
CA ASP A 83 1.83 7.37 -26.02
C ASP A 83 1.41 6.62 -24.75
N GLU A 84 0.38 5.79 -24.89
CA GLU A 84 -0.10 4.89 -23.83
C GLU A 84 0.95 3.83 -23.41
N PRO A 85 1.74 3.21 -24.32
CA PRO A 85 2.81 2.29 -23.94
C PRO A 85 3.81 2.86 -22.92
N ASN A 86 4.20 4.12 -23.08
CA ASN A 86 5.09 4.78 -22.13
C ASN A 86 4.42 5.06 -20.78
N VAL A 87 3.12 5.39 -20.77
CA VAL A 87 2.34 5.51 -19.52
C VAL A 87 2.28 4.17 -18.78
N ARG A 88 2.04 3.06 -19.49
CA ARG A 88 2.05 1.71 -18.89
C ARG A 88 3.41 1.34 -18.31
N THR A 89 4.49 1.67 -19.00
CA THR A 89 5.86 1.47 -18.52
C THR A 89 6.13 2.29 -17.24
N ALA A 90 5.68 3.55 -17.21
CA ALA A 90 5.79 4.40 -16.03
C ALA A 90 4.98 3.84 -14.85
N LEU A 91 3.75 3.38 -15.07
CA LEU A 91 2.92 2.75 -14.04
C LEU A 91 3.56 1.50 -13.45
N ALA A 92 4.12 0.62 -14.29
CA ALA A 92 4.83 -0.57 -13.82
C ALA A 92 6.08 -0.20 -12.98
N ALA A 93 6.79 0.87 -13.35
CA ALA A 93 7.91 1.36 -12.57
C ALA A 93 7.47 1.95 -11.22
N LEU A 94 6.35 2.67 -11.19
CA LEU A 94 5.75 3.19 -9.95
C LEU A 94 5.26 2.07 -9.03
N GLU A 95 4.67 1.00 -9.60
CA GLU A 95 4.28 -0.22 -8.89
C GLU A 95 5.46 -0.87 -8.18
N LYS A 96 6.55 -1.07 -8.92
CA LYS A 96 7.79 -1.67 -8.40
C LYS A 96 8.39 -0.86 -7.25
N ARG A 97 8.13 0.45 -7.20
CA ARG A 97 8.60 1.37 -6.16
C ARG A 97 7.60 1.53 -5.01
N GLY A 98 6.44 0.89 -5.06
CA GLY A 98 5.40 1.03 -4.04
C GLY A 98 4.70 2.40 -4.04
N VAL A 99 4.82 3.17 -5.12
CA VAL A 99 4.22 4.52 -5.24
C VAL A 99 2.77 4.42 -5.73
N ALA A 100 2.53 3.50 -6.67
CA ALA A 100 1.21 3.26 -7.24
C ALA A 100 0.85 1.78 -7.15
N GLU A 101 -0.43 1.48 -7.16
CA GLU A 101 -0.95 0.12 -7.17
C GLU A 101 -2.16 -0.02 -8.09
N ARG A 102 -2.45 -1.27 -8.45
CA ARG A 102 -3.64 -1.62 -9.22
C ARG A 102 -4.87 -1.61 -8.32
N VAL A 103 -5.96 -1.03 -8.82
CA VAL A 103 -7.26 -1.16 -8.16
C VAL A 103 -7.77 -2.60 -8.36
N PRO A 104 -8.02 -3.37 -7.29
CA PRO A 104 -8.43 -4.77 -7.41
C PRO A 104 -9.80 -4.93 -8.06
N GLY A 105 -9.96 -5.93 -8.94
CA GLY A 105 -11.26 -6.36 -9.45
C GLY A 105 -11.92 -5.44 -10.49
N VAL A 106 -11.23 -4.40 -11.00
CA VAL A 106 -11.81 -3.44 -11.94
C VAL A 106 -11.31 -3.67 -13.37
N VAL A 107 -12.24 -3.65 -14.33
CA VAL A 107 -11.96 -3.70 -15.78
C VAL A 107 -12.64 -2.49 -16.46
N PRO A 108 -11.91 -1.69 -17.27
CA PRO A 108 -10.48 -1.79 -17.56
C PRO A 108 -9.62 -1.55 -16.32
N GLN A 109 -8.40 -2.11 -16.29
CA GLN A 109 -7.49 -1.98 -15.15
C GLN A 109 -7.26 -0.51 -14.80
N ARG A 110 -7.54 -0.15 -13.54
CA ARG A 110 -7.29 1.18 -12.97
C ARG A 110 -6.09 1.15 -12.02
N TRP A 111 -5.49 2.31 -11.84
CA TRP A 111 -4.31 2.54 -11.01
C TRP A 111 -4.57 3.67 -10.04
N ARG A 112 -4.06 3.57 -8.82
CA ARG A 112 -4.14 4.62 -7.81
C ARG A 112 -2.80 4.77 -7.09
N LEU A 113 -2.58 5.88 -6.40
CA LEU A 113 -1.47 5.99 -5.47
C LEU A 113 -1.67 5.04 -4.29
N THR A 114 -0.57 4.53 -3.75
CA THR A 114 -0.63 3.78 -2.48
C THR A 114 -0.96 4.73 -1.34
N THR A 115 -1.38 4.17 -0.21
CA THR A 115 -1.74 4.94 0.99
C THR A 115 -0.61 5.82 1.51
N ALA A 116 0.65 5.45 1.22
CA ALA A 116 1.83 6.24 1.57
C ALA A 116 1.92 7.57 0.81
N TYR A 117 1.30 7.69 -0.37
CA TYR A 117 1.38 8.89 -1.23
C TYR A 117 0.01 9.55 -1.48
N CYS A 118 -1.09 8.99 -0.97
CA CYS A 118 -2.43 9.53 -1.22
C CYS A 118 -2.80 10.72 -0.31
N ASN A 119 -2.17 10.88 0.85
CA ASN A 119 -2.63 11.78 1.92
C ASN A 119 -1.96 13.17 1.94
N HIS A 120 -1.47 13.69 0.81
CA HIS A 120 -0.98 15.06 0.78
C HIS A 120 -2.12 16.09 0.62
N GLU A 121 -3.22 15.94 1.35
CA GLU A 121 -4.15 17.05 1.58
C GLU A 121 -3.51 17.98 2.63
N GLY A 122 -2.66 18.87 2.14
CA GLY A 122 -2.33 20.09 2.84
C GLY A 122 -3.59 20.92 2.98
N ARG A 123 -4.13 20.95 4.20
CA ARG A 123 -5.02 22.00 4.70
C ARG A 123 -4.52 23.36 4.20
N GLN A 124 -5.39 24.10 3.53
CA GLN A 124 -5.35 25.57 3.53
C GLN A 124 -6.61 26.05 4.24
#